data_AF-A0A645HP32-F1
#
_entry.id   AF-A0A645HP32-F1
#
_cell.length_a   1.000
_cell.length_b   1.000
_cell.length_c   1.000
_cell.angle_alpha   90.00
_cell.angle_beta   90.00
_cell.angle_gamma   90.00
#
_symmetry.space_group_name_H-M   'P 1'
#
loop_
_entity.id
_entity.type
_entity.pdbx_description
1 polymer ?
#
loop_
_entity_poly.entity_id
_entity_poly.type
_entity_poly.pdbx_seq_one_letter_code
_entity_poly.pdbx_strand_id
1 'polypeptide(L)'
;MIEQVLLNLMRNAAEALQPGGRLLLALAGQVVVDGHACAELRLVDNGPGLPPERTSNLFAPRPSAKGGNHQGIGLSVVRDILTQWKSSILCRSQSGSGTTFQIFIPLDHSR
;
A
#
# COMPACT_ATOMS: atom_id res chain seq x y z
N MET A 1 10.80 10.34 3.14
CA MET A 1 10.04 9.25 3.81
C MET A 1 8.80 8.83 3.01
N ILE A 2 7.88 9.74 2.61
CA ILE A 2 6.71 9.36 1.79
C ILE A 2 7.08 8.78 0.42
N GLU A 3 8.14 9.30 -0.19
CA GLU A 3 8.67 8.80 -1.45
C GLU A 3 8.97 7.30 -1.40
N GLN A 4 9.56 6.80 -0.31
CA GLN A 4 9.87 5.38 -0.16
C GLN A 4 8.61 4.51 -0.06
N VAL A 5 7.56 5.02 0.60
CA VAL A 5 6.25 4.36 0.66
C VAL A 5 5.67 4.25 -0.75
N LEU A 6 5.62 5.37 -1.46
CA LEU A 6 5.10 5.45 -2.82
C LEU A 6 5.89 4.54 -3.76
N LEU A 7 7.23 4.61 -3.77
CA LEU A 7 8.07 3.79 -4.64
C LEU A 7 7.86 2.29 -4.40
N ASN A 8 7.73 1.86 -3.16
CA ASN A 8 7.48 0.46 -2.85
C ASN A 8 6.11 -0.01 -3.35
N LEU A 9 5.05 0.78 -3.14
CA LEU A 9 3.70 0.41 -3.60
C LEU A 9 3.56 0.52 -5.12
N MET A 10 4.10 1.55 -5.74
CA MET A 10 4.09 1.73 -7.20
C MET A 10 4.89 0.64 -7.90
N ARG A 11 6.04 0.22 -7.34
CA ARG A 11 6.82 -0.90 -7.88
C ARG A 11 6.02 -2.21 -7.82
N ASN A 12 5.36 -2.49 -6.69
CA ASN A 12 4.51 -3.68 -6.57
C ASN A 12 3.38 -3.68 -7.61
N ALA A 13 2.75 -2.54 -7.86
CA ALA A 13 1.75 -2.40 -8.91
C ALA A 13 2.35 -2.60 -10.31
N ALA A 14 3.48 -1.93 -10.61
CA ALA A 14 4.15 -2.03 -11.90
C ALA A 14 4.60 -3.46 -12.24
N GLU A 15 5.08 -4.22 -11.25
CA GLU A 15 5.46 -5.63 -11.41
C GLU A 15 4.25 -6.54 -11.69
N ALA A 16 3.05 -6.15 -11.24
CA ALA A 16 1.83 -6.93 -11.41
C ALA A 16 1.05 -6.58 -12.70
N LEU A 17 1.19 -5.34 -13.18
CA LEU A 17 0.46 -4.83 -14.33
C LEU A 17 0.95 -5.44 -15.66
N GLN A 18 0.00 -5.77 -16.52
CA GLN A 18 0.27 -6.14 -17.92
C GLN A 18 0.33 -4.88 -18.80
N PRO A 19 0.85 -4.96 -20.05
CA PRO A 19 0.78 -3.86 -21.00
C PRO A 19 -0.65 -3.29 -21.13
N GLY A 20 -0.79 -1.96 -21.09
CA GLY A 20 -2.10 -1.29 -21.03
C GLY A 20 -2.74 -1.22 -19.64
N GLY A 21 -2.06 -1.73 -18.62
CA GLY A 21 -2.39 -1.56 -17.22
C GLY A 21 -2.38 -0.10 -16.78
N ARG A 22 -3.17 0.20 -15.75
CA ARG A 22 -3.35 1.54 -15.18
C ARG A 22 -3.08 1.51 -13.70
N LEU A 23 -2.38 2.54 -13.24
CA LEU A 23 -2.16 2.84 -11.84
C LEU A 23 -2.67 4.26 -11.57
N LEU A 24 -3.58 4.39 -10.61
CA LEU A 24 -4.12 5.65 -10.15
C LEU A 24 -3.52 5.97 -8.79
N LEU A 25 -3.00 7.19 -8.64
CA LEU A 25 -2.64 7.79 -7.35
C LEU A 25 -3.64 8.92 -7.05
N ALA A 26 -4.34 8.83 -5.92
CA ALA A 26 -5.29 9.84 -5.49
C ALA A 26 -5.00 10.26 -4.04
N LEU A 27 -5.20 11.55 -3.77
CA LEU A 27 -5.10 12.13 -2.43
C LEU A 27 -6.41 12.84 -2.11
N ALA A 28 -7.02 12.50 -0.99
CA ALA A 28 -8.15 13.23 -0.43
C ALA A 28 -7.75 13.78 0.95
N GLY A 29 -8.00 15.06 1.18
CA GLY A 29 -7.84 15.67 2.50
C GLY A 29 -9.10 15.49 3.35
N GLN A 30 -8.94 15.60 4.67
CA GLN A 30 -10.05 15.74 5.63
C GLN A 30 -11.09 14.60 5.60
N VAL A 31 -10.64 13.36 5.43
CA VAL A 31 -11.49 12.18 5.71
C VAL A 31 -11.53 11.93 7.22
N VAL A 32 -12.62 11.38 7.75
CA VAL A 32 -12.71 11.01 9.16
C VAL A 32 -12.54 9.50 9.30
N VAL A 33 -11.54 9.08 10.09
CA VAL A 33 -11.26 7.68 10.41
C VAL A 33 -11.20 7.54 11.91
N ASP A 34 -12.03 6.66 12.48
CA ASP A 34 -12.13 6.43 13.94
C ASP A 34 -12.31 7.72 14.76
N GLY A 35 -12.98 8.73 14.20
CA GLY A 35 -13.21 10.03 14.85
C GLY A 35 -12.09 11.05 14.68
N HIS A 36 -11.00 10.72 13.98
CA HIS A 36 -9.87 11.60 13.71
C HIS A 36 -9.87 12.12 12.26
N ALA A 37 -9.44 13.37 12.07
CA ALA A 37 -9.26 13.93 10.74
C ALA A 37 -7.94 13.40 10.12
N CYS A 38 -8.04 12.81 8.93
CA CYS A 38 -6.94 12.19 8.22
C CYS A 38 -6.86 12.68 6.77
N ALA A 39 -5.69 12.59 6.16
CA ALA A 39 -5.53 12.54 4.71
C ALA A 39 -5.59 11.08 4.26
N GLU A 40 -6.35 10.80 3.19
CA GLU A 40 -6.35 9.50 2.52
C GLU A 40 -5.48 9.55 1.26
N LEU A 41 -4.47 8.70 1.21
CA LEU A 41 -3.69 8.44 0.01
C LEU A 41 -4.08 7.07 -0.54
N ARG A 42 -4.51 7.02 -1.81
CA ARG A 42 -4.97 5.81 -2.47
C ARG A 42 -4.13 5.47 -3.69
N LEU A 43 -3.60 4.26 -3.75
CA LEU A 43 -3.06 3.65 -4.98
C LEU A 43 -4.02 2.58 -5.46
N VAL A 44 -4.48 2.67 -6.70
CA VAL A 44 -5.37 1.69 -7.33
C VAL A 44 -4.76 1.20 -8.64
N ASP A 45 -4.48 -0.09 -8.73
CA ASP A 45 -4.12 -0.74 -9.99
C ASP A 45 -5.27 -1.61 -10.51
N ASN A 46 -5.33 -1.82 -11.82
CA ASN A 46 -6.26 -2.74 -12.47
C ASN A 46 -5.59 -4.05 -12.89
N GLY A 47 -4.58 -4.49 -12.15
CA GLY A 47 -3.83 -5.71 -12.41
C GLY A 47 -4.62 -6.99 -12.06
N PRO A 48 -3.94 -8.14 -11.98
CA PRO A 48 -4.57 -9.42 -11.67
C PRO A 48 -5.06 -9.55 -10.23
N GLY A 49 -4.79 -8.57 -9.36
CA GLY A 49 -5.08 -8.64 -7.94
C GLY A 49 -4.21 -9.67 -7.19
N LEU A 50 -4.57 -9.92 -5.94
CA LEU A 50 -3.90 -10.85 -5.04
C LEU A 50 -4.82 -12.03 -4.71
N PRO A 51 -4.26 -13.24 -4.58
CA PRO A 51 -5.03 -14.38 -4.08
C PRO A 51 -5.31 -14.20 -2.57
N PRO A 52 -6.41 -14.74 -2.04
CA PRO A 52 -6.85 -14.51 -0.65
C PRO A 52 -5.77 -14.81 0.41
N GLU A 53 -4.97 -15.85 0.19
CA GLU A 53 -3.91 -16.27 1.12
C GLU A 53 -2.79 -15.23 1.25
N ARG A 54 -2.59 -14.40 0.21
CA ARG A 54 -1.63 -13.29 0.21
C ARG A 54 -2.21 -12.03 0.85
N THR A 55 -3.49 -11.76 0.69
CA THR A 55 -4.13 -10.57 1.28
C THR A 55 -4.12 -10.64 2.81
N SER A 56 -4.40 -11.81 3.39
CA SER A 56 -4.43 -12.00 4.85
C SER A 56 -3.07 -11.84 5.53
N ASN A 57 -1.97 -12.03 4.80
CA ASN A 57 -0.60 -11.99 5.31
C ASN A 57 0.28 -10.95 4.62
N LEU A 58 -0.35 -9.94 3.99
CA LEU A 58 0.33 -9.03 3.06
C LEU A 58 1.49 -8.26 3.70
N PHE A 59 1.36 -7.95 4.99
CA PHE A 59 2.37 -7.24 5.77
C PHE A 59 3.21 -8.17 6.66
N ALA A 60 2.96 -9.49 6.68
CA ALA A 60 3.79 -10.40 7.47
C ALA A 60 5.23 -10.42 6.93
N PRO A 61 6.26 -10.35 7.79
CA PRO A 61 7.63 -10.55 7.35
C PRO A 61 7.77 -11.97 6.81
N ARG A 62 7.93 -12.11 5.49
CA ARG A 62 7.98 -13.41 4.84
C ARG A 62 9.27 -13.54 4.00
N PRO A 63 10.01 -14.64 4.15
CA PRO A 63 11.09 -14.95 3.21
C PRO A 63 10.48 -15.12 1.80
N SER A 64 11.05 -14.40 0.84
CA SER A 64 10.65 -14.48 -0.56
C SER A 64 10.99 -15.87 -1.12
N ALA A 65 10.07 -16.48 -1.86
CA ALA A 65 10.36 -17.68 -2.66
C ALA A 65 11.14 -17.34 -3.95
N LYS A 66 11.35 -16.06 -4.24
CA LYS A 66 12.20 -15.57 -5.33
C LYS A 66 13.55 -15.18 -4.74
N GLY A 67 14.59 -15.97 -5.02
CA GLY A 67 15.97 -15.63 -4.66
C GLY A 67 16.40 -14.30 -5.26
N GLY A 68 17.24 -13.55 -4.53
CA GLY A 68 17.81 -12.26 -4.96
C GLY A 68 17.67 -11.13 -3.92
N ASN A 69 18.23 -9.95 -4.24
CA ASN A 69 18.27 -8.74 -3.39
C ASN A 69 16.90 -8.08 -3.12
N HIS A 70 15.82 -8.62 -3.69
CA HIS A 70 14.47 -8.03 -3.69
C HIS A 70 13.53 -8.78 -2.73
N GLN A 71 14.06 -9.12 -1.56
CA GLN A 71 13.30 -9.71 -0.45
C GLN A 71 12.05 -8.86 -0.18
N GLY A 72 11.01 -9.41 0.46
CA GLY A 72 9.74 -8.73 0.80
C GLY A 72 9.83 -7.47 1.70
N ILE A 73 11.00 -6.81 1.70
CA ILE A 73 11.40 -5.55 2.32
C ILE A 73 10.47 -4.41 1.93
N GLY A 74 9.92 -4.40 0.70
CA GLY A 74 9.14 -3.27 0.19
C GLY A 74 7.94 -2.91 1.09
N LEU A 75 7.14 -3.90 1.49
CA LEU A 75 5.97 -3.68 2.34
C LEU A 75 6.31 -3.62 3.84
N SER A 76 7.44 -4.23 4.27
CA SER A 76 7.89 -4.05 5.65
C SER A 76 8.36 -2.61 5.90
N VAL A 77 9.12 -2.03 4.96
CA VAL A 77 9.53 -0.61 5.02
C VAL A 77 8.32 0.32 5.01
N VAL A 78 7.31 0.02 4.17
CA VAL A 78 6.04 0.77 4.19
C VAL A 78 5.42 0.74 5.58
N ARG A 79 5.27 -0.45 6.18
CA ARG A 79 4.71 -0.60 7.52
C ARG A 79 5.52 0.17 8.58
N ASP A 80 6.85 0.10 8.53
CA ASP A 80 7.70 0.76 9.53
C ASP A 80 7.55 2.28 9.46
N ILE A 81 7.51 2.86 8.25
CA ILE A 81 7.29 4.29 8.04
C ILE A 81 5.90 4.70 8.52
N LEU A 82 4.86 3.95 8.15
CA LEU A 82 3.48 4.28 8.53
C LEU A 82 3.26 4.16 10.05
N THR A 83 3.93 3.20 10.69
CA THR A 83 3.92 3.07 12.16
C THR A 83 4.51 4.31 12.83
N GLN A 84 5.63 4.84 12.32
CA GLN A 84 6.25 6.07 12.84
C GLN A 84 5.34 7.29 12.71
N TRP A 85 4.50 7.33 11.67
CA TRP A 85 3.53 8.40 11.46
C TRP A 85 2.17 8.15 12.12
N LYS A 86 2.05 7.08 12.92
CA LYS A 86 0.76 6.64 13.50
C LYS A 86 -0.34 6.53 12.44
N SER A 87 0.05 6.17 11.22
CA SER A 87 -0.82 6.06 10.06
C SER A 87 -1.25 4.60 9.88
N SER A 88 -2.44 4.40 9.34
CA SER A 88 -2.94 3.06 9.02
C SER A 88 -2.89 2.79 7.52
N ILE A 89 -2.82 1.50 7.14
CA ILE A 89 -2.89 1.05 5.76
C ILE A 89 -3.90 -0.08 5.61
N LEU A 90 -4.74 0.03 4.60
CA LEU A 90 -5.68 -1.00 4.18
C LEU A 90 -5.32 -1.46 2.77
N CYS A 91 -5.35 -2.77 2.54
CA CYS A 91 -5.27 -3.35 1.20
C CYS A 91 -6.57 -4.06 0.87
N ARG A 92 -7.18 -3.68 -0.25
CA ARG A 92 -8.32 -4.40 -0.85
C ARG A 92 -7.86 -4.96 -2.18
N SER A 93 -7.95 -6.28 -2.34
CA SER A 93 -7.54 -6.94 -3.57
C SER A 93 -8.35 -8.21 -3.76
N GLN A 94 -8.74 -8.46 -5.00
CA GLN A 94 -9.44 -9.67 -5.42
C GLN A 94 -8.86 -10.12 -6.76
N SER A 95 -8.70 -11.43 -6.93
CA SER A 95 -8.22 -11.99 -8.20
C SER A 95 -9.08 -11.50 -9.37
N GLY A 96 -8.42 -10.94 -10.38
CA GLY A 96 -9.03 -10.36 -11.59
C GLY A 96 -9.58 -8.94 -11.44
N SER A 97 -9.52 -8.31 -10.26
CA SER A 97 -10.13 -6.99 -10.00
C SER A 97 -9.13 -5.90 -9.59
N GLY A 98 -7.83 -6.17 -9.69
CA GLY A 98 -6.78 -5.23 -9.29
C GLY A 98 -6.54 -5.18 -7.79
N THR A 99 -5.70 -4.23 -7.38
CA THR A 99 -5.35 -3.98 -5.98
C THR A 99 -5.50 -2.51 -5.63
N THR A 100 -6.03 -2.25 -4.44
CA THR A 100 -6.17 -0.92 -3.87
C THR A 100 -5.46 -0.87 -2.52
N PHE A 101 -4.47 0.01 -2.40
CA PHE A 101 -3.89 0.41 -1.12
C PHE A 101 -4.47 1.76 -0.70
N GLN A 102 -4.96 1.84 0.53
CA GLN A 102 -5.43 3.09 1.17
C GLN A 102 -4.58 3.34 2.40
N ILE A 103 -3.97 4.52 2.49
CA ILE A 103 -3.19 4.96 3.64
C ILE A 103 -3.92 6.14 4.27
N PHE A 104 -4.13 6.08 5.57
CA PHE A 104 -4.75 7.16 6.35
C PHE A 104 -3.71 7.79 7.25
N ILE A 105 -3.42 9.07 6.99
CA ILE A 105 -2.40 9.85 7.68
C ILE A 105 -3.12 10.86 8.58
N PRO A 106 -2.97 10.78 9.91
CA PRO A 106 -3.57 11.76 10.83
C PRO A 106 -3.14 13.19 10.50
N LEU A 107 -4.09 14.14 10.47
CA LEU A 107 -3.85 15.56 10.21
C LEU A 107 -3.62 16.35 11.50
N ASP A 108 -4.05 15.80 12.62
CA ASP A 108 -3.84 16.26 13.99
C ASP A 108 -2.41 15.93 14.46
N HIS A 109 -1.42 16.46 13.76
CA HIS A 109 -0.08 16.62 14.31
C HIS A 109 0.01 17.97 15.01
N SER A 110 -0.53 18.02 16.23
CA SER A 110 -0.13 19.02 17.21
C SER A 110 1.40 18.92 17.35
N ARG A 111 2.13 19.92 16.85
CA ARG A 111 3.50 20.18 17.28
C ARG A 111 3.49 20.78 18.68
#